data_AF-A0A9E3A5U0-F1
#
_entry.id   AF-A0A9E3A5U0-F1
#
_cell.length_a   1.000
_cell.length_b   1.000
_cell.length_c   1.000
_cell.angle_alpha   90.00
_cell.angle_beta   90.00
_cell.angle_gamma   90.00
#
_symmetry.space_group_name_H-M   'P 1'
#
loop_
_entity.id
_entity.type
_entity.pdbx_description
1 polymer ?
#
loop_
_entity_poly.entity_id
_entity_poly.type
_entity_poly.pdbx_seq_one_letter_code
_entity_poly.pdbx_strand_id
1 'polypeptide(L)'
;MDATHIYCAACRAIRPVEFQRLVADEPALGTAARCARCGWLALTMIGEAKVYCDVCDEIRPALLHEYRPAGLLSGGLVRCAVCYASRARLYGTKVSGEPSSSRR
;
A
#
# COMPACT_ATOMS: atom_id res chain seq x y z
N MET A 1 0.80 9.14 4.45
CA MET A 1 1.81 8.23 5.04
C MET A 1 2.35 7.39 3.91
N ASP A 2 3.66 7.44 3.65
CA ASP A 2 4.27 6.59 2.63
C ASP A 2 4.46 5.18 3.21
N ALA A 3 4.03 4.17 2.46
CA ALA A 3 4.22 2.79 2.86
C ALA A 3 5.70 2.42 2.66
N THR A 4 6.35 1.93 3.71
CA THR A 4 7.75 1.47 3.68
C THR A 4 7.87 -0.04 3.77
N HIS A 5 6.80 -0.72 4.18
CA HIS A 5 6.75 -2.16 4.34
C HIS A 5 5.40 -2.74 3.90
N ILE A 6 5.42 -4.03 3.59
CA ILE A 6 4.24 -4.84 3.29
C ILE A 6 4.23 -6.11 4.14
N TYR A 7 3.05 -6.65 4.41
CA TYR A 7 2.97 -8.07 4.79
C TYR A 7 3.16 -8.93 3.53
N CYS A 8 4.24 -9.70 3.47
CA CYS A 8 4.51 -10.60 2.36
C CYS A 8 3.97 -11.99 2.68
N ALA A 9 2.99 -12.47 1.91
CA ALA A 9 2.40 -13.80 2.10
C ALA A 9 3.42 -14.93 1.86
N ALA A 10 4.32 -14.77 0.88
CA ALA A 10 5.36 -15.76 0.60
C ALA A 10 6.40 -15.86 1.74
N CYS A 11 6.82 -14.72 2.30
CA CYS A 11 7.74 -14.71 3.44
C CYS A 11 7.06 -14.97 4.79
N ARG A 12 5.72 -14.89 4.85
CA ARG A 12 4.90 -14.85 6.08
C ARG A 12 5.43 -13.85 7.12
N ALA A 13 5.88 -12.68 6.65
CA ALA A 13 6.51 -11.66 7.48
C ALA A 13 6.30 -10.26 6.91
N ILE A 14 6.43 -9.25 7.78
CA ILE A 14 6.55 -7.84 7.36
C ILE A 14 7.93 -7.64 6.75
N ARG A 15 7.99 -7.08 5.53
CA ARG A 15 9.23 -6.87 4.79
C ARG A 15 9.23 -5.50 4.10
N PRO A 16 10.41 -4.92 3.83
CA PRO A 16 10.49 -3.70 3.02
C PRO A 16 9.78 -3.88 1.68
N VAL A 17 9.09 -2.84 1.26
CA VAL A 17 8.43 -2.81 -0.04
C VAL A 17 9.33 -2.12 -1.07
N GLU A 18 9.35 -2.65 -2.27
CA GLU A 18 9.93 -2.02 -3.45
C GLU A 18 8.80 -1.59 -4.39
N PHE A 19 8.83 -0.35 -4.85
CA PHE A 19 7.87 0.18 -5.80
C PHE A 19 8.50 0.27 -7.19
N GLN A 20 7.84 -0.34 -8.17
CA GLN A 20 8.29 -0.33 -9.56
C GLN A 20 7.15 0.15 -10.46
N ARG A 21 7.46 1.03 -11.41
CA ARG A 21 6.51 1.41 -12.47
C ARG A 21 6.13 0.16 -13.28
N LEU A 22 4.86 0.05 -13.64
CA LEU A 22 4.40 -1.07 -14.49
C LEU A 22 4.97 -0.98 -15.89
N VAL A 23 5.03 0.24 -16.43
CA VAL A 23 5.65 0.58 -17.70
C VAL A 23 6.61 1.74 -17.41
N ALA A 24 7.89 1.57 -17.75
CA ALA A 24 8.97 2.46 -17.31
C ALA A 24 8.71 3.93 -17.63
N ASP A 25 8.18 4.20 -18.82
CA ASP A 25 7.99 5.53 -19.38
C ASP A 25 6.56 6.08 -19.21
N GLU A 26 5.65 5.30 -18.61
CA GLU A 26 4.23 5.64 -18.49
C GLU A 26 3.75 5.59 -17.03
N PRO A 27 4.09 6.60 -16.20
CA PRO A 27 3.76 6.61 -14.77
C PRO A 27 2.25 6.59 -14.49
N ALA A 28 1.43 7.06 -15.44
CA ALA A 28 -0.03 7.05 -15.32
C ALA A 28 -0.62 5.62 -15.31
N LEU A 29 0.08 4.64 -15.89
CA LEU A 29 -0.38 3.25 -15.92
C LEU A 29 -0.24 2.56 -14.56
N GLY A 30 0.57 3.11 -13.66
CA GLY A 30 0.60 2.72 -12.25
C GLY A 30 1.88 2.02 -11.80
N THR A 31 1.80 1.45 -10.60
CA THR A 31 2.96 0.99 -9.82
C THR A 31 2.67 -0.37 -9.19
N ALA A 32 3.61 -1.30 -9.34
CA ALA A 32 3.65 -2.56 -8.61
C ALA A 32 4.37 -2.35 -7.27
N ALA A 33 3.78 -2.87 -6.18
CA ALA A 33 4.45 -2.96 -4.90
C ALA A 33 4.87 -4.41 -4.64
N ARG A 34 6.17 -4.64 -4.47
CA ARG A 34 6.77 -5.97 -4.33
C ARG A 34 7.53 -6.12 -3.02
N CYS A 35 7.66 -7.35 -2.55
CA CYS A 35 8.53 -7.67 -1.42
C CYS A 35 9.99 -7.55 -1.84
N ALA A 36 10.74 -6.61 -1.26
CA ALA A 36 12.15 -6.39 -1.58
C ALA A 36 13.06 -7.61 -1.29
N ARG A 37 12.58 -8.59 -0.50
CA ARG A 37 13.33 -9.82 -0.20
C ARG A 37 13.14 -10.93 -1.24
N CYS A 38 11.93 -11.12 -1.74
CA CYS A 38 11.58 -12.31 -2.54
C CYS A 38 10.85 -12.01 -3.85
N GLY A 39 10.64 -10.73 -4.18
CA GLY A 39 9.97 -10.30 -5.41
C GLY A 39 8.46 -10.54 -5.47
N TRP A 40 7.85 -11.14 -4.42
CA TRP A 40 6.42 -11.40 -4.37
C TRP A 40 5.61 -10.11 -4.57
N LEU A 41 4.69 -10.12 -5.55
CA LEU A 41 3.80 -9.01 -5.87
C LEU A 41 2.69 -8.91 -4.83
N ALA A 42 2.64 -7.80 -4.10
CA ALA A 42 1.64 -7.56 -3.07
C ALA A 42 0.38 -6.90 -3.60
N LEU A 43 0.55 -5.88 -4.44
CA LEU A 43 -0.54 -5.23 -5.15
C LEU A 43 -0.02 -4.45 -6.35
N THR A 44 -0.96 -4.12 -7.23
CA THR A 44 -0.78 -3.21 -8.35
C THR A 44 -1.71 -2.01 -8.17
N MET A 45 -1.16 -0.82 -8.02
CA MET A 45 -1.92 0.42 -8.04
C MET A 45 -1.99 0.95 -9.47
N ILE A 46 -3.16 1.38 -9.90
CA ILE A 46 -3.39 1.97 -11.23
C ILE A 46 -3.88 3.41 -11.03
N GLY A 47 -3.20 4.38 -11.63
CA GLY A 47 -3.42 5.80 -11.29
C GLY A 47 -3.26 6.08 -9.78
N GLU A 48 -3.86 7.15 -9.29
CA GLU A 48 -3.64 7.61 -7.90
C GLU A 48 -4.38 6.77 -6.84
N ALA A 49 -5.52 6.15 -7.17
CA ALA A 49 -6.38 5.52 -6.17
C ALA A 49 -7.19 4.31 -6.69
N LYS A 50 -6.69 3.59 -7.70
CA LYS A 50 -7.33 2.35 -8.18
C LYS A 50 -6.42 1.15 -7.96
N VAL A 51 -7.04 -0.01 -7.81
CA VAL A 51 -6.37 -1.29 -7.61
C VAL A 51 -7.00 -2.33 -8.52
N TYR A 52 -6.19 -3.23 -9.08
CA TYR A 52 -6.74 -4.43 -9.71
C TYR A 52 -7.27 -5.38 -8.62
N CYS A 53 -8.54 -5.77 -8.75
CA CYS A 53 -9.19 -6.68 -7.81
C CYS A 53 -9.48 -8.01 -8.50
N ASP A 54 -8.78 -9.08 -8.12
CA ASP A 54 -9.01 -10.43 -8.64
C ASP A 54 -10.43 -10.97 -8.37
N VAL A 55 -11.07 -10.58 -7.25
CA VAL A 55 -12.44 -11.00 -6.91
C VAL A 55 -13.48 -10.38 -7.86
N CYS A 56 -13.29 -9.12 -8.24
CA CYS A 56 -14.17 -8.45 -9.19
C CYS A 56 -13.71 -8.64 -10.65
N ASP A 57 -12.50 -9.18 -10.84
CA ASP A 57 -11.74 -9.20 -12.09
C ASP A 57 -11.71 -7.87 -12.84
N GLU A 58 -11.51 -6.75 -12.13
CA GLU A 58 -11.54 -5.42 -12.72
C GLU A 58 -10.68 -4.41 -11.94
N ILE A 59 -10.29 -3.32 -12.60
CA ILE A 59 -9.68 -2.16 -11.95
C ILE A 59 -10.76 -1.37 -11.22
N ARG A 60 -10.69 -1.31 -9.89
CA ARG A 60 -11.70 -0.68 -9.05
C ARG A 60 -11.08 0.40 -8.16
N PRO A 61 -11.87 1.37 -7.67
CA PRO A 61 -11.39 2.29 -6.65
C PRO A 61 -10.87 1.53 -5.43
N ALA A 62 -9.79 2.04 -4.83
CA ALA A 62 -9.20 1.49 -3.63
C ALA A 62 -9.67 2.27 -2.40
N LEU A 63 -9.93 1.57 -1.30
CA LEU A 63 -10.13 2.14 0.03
C LEU A 63 -8.91 1.82 0.89
N LEU A 64 -8.37 2.84 1.56
CA LEU A 64 -7.39 2.65 2.62
C LEU A 64 -8.12 2.61 3.96
N HIS A 65 -8.22 1.41 4.54
CA HIS A 65 -8.69 1.26 5.91
C HIS A 65 -7.48 1.33 6.85
N GLU A 66 -7.25 2.51 7.42
CA GLU A 66 -6.20 2.70 8.41
C GLU A 66 -6.48 1.87 9.66
N TYR A 67 -5.47 1.14 10.12
CA TYR A 67 -5.50 0.47 11.40
C TYR A 67 -4.18 0.75 12.09
N ARG A 68 -4.22 1.27 13.32
CA ARG A 68 -3.01 1.45 14.12
C ARG A 68 -2.72 0.14 14.87
N PRO A 69 -1.76 -0.70 14.43
CA PRO A 69 -1.21 -1.68 15.35
C PRO A 69 -0.42 -0.95 16.45
N ALA A 70 -0.43 -1.51 17.65
CA ALA A 70 0.27 -0.96 18.81
C ALA A 70 1.79 -0.86 18.56
N GLY A 71 2.40 0.29 18.86
CA GLY A 71 3.86 0.52 18.78
C GLY A 71 4.31 1.52 17.71
N LEU A 72 5.44 1.23 17.05
CA LEU A 72 6.21 2.17 16.20
C LEU A 72 5.77 2.24 14.71
N LEU A 73 4.97 1.29 14.24
CA LEU A 73 4.49 1.24 12.85
C LEU A 73 2.99 1.55 12.80
N SER A 74 2.56 2.37 11.84
CA SER A 74 1.12 2.47 11.51
C SER A 74 0.85 1.67 10.24
N GLY A 75 -0.30 1.01 10.20
CA GLY A 75 -0.66 0.11 9.10
C GLY A 75 -1.94 0.53 8.41
N GLY A 76 -2.15 0.00 7.21
CA GLY A 76 -3.38 0.16 6.47
C GLY A 76 -3.69 -1.09 5.66
N LEU A 77 -4.98 -1.41 5.57
CA LEU A 77 -5.48 -2.40 4.62
C LEU A 77 -5.96 -1.67 3.37
N VAL A 78 -5.32 -1.95 2.25
CA VAL A 78 -5.85 -1.56 0.93
C VAL A 78 -6.94 -2.55 0.57
N ARG A 79 -8.13 -2.06 0.27
CA ARG A 79 -9.31 -2.88 -0.07
C ARG A 79 -9.90 -2.41 -1.39
N CYS A 80 -10.57 -3.31 -2.10
CA CYS A 80 -11.45 -2.91 -3.19
C CYS A 80 -12.65 -2.13 -2.59
N ALA A 81 -13.00 -0.97 -3.16
CA ALA A 81 -14.14 -0.18 -2.71
C ALA A 81 -15.51 -0.83 -3.01
N VAL A 82 -15.54 -1.82 -3.90
CA VAL A 82 -16.79 -2.47 -4.35
C VAL A 82 -17.07 -3.73 -3.53
N CYS A 83 -16.16 -4.70 -3.53
CA CYS A 83 -16.37 -5.99 -2.86
C CYS A 83 -15.73 -6.06 -1.47
N TYR A 84 -15.02 -5.00 -1.04
CA TYR A 84 -14.30 -4.93 0.24
C TYR A 84 -13.22 -6.00 0.45
N ALA A 85 -12.84 -6.76 -0.58
CA ALA A 85 -11.78 -7.75 -0.45
C ALA A 85 -10.43 -7.05 -0.19
N SER A 86 -9.68 -7.52 0.82
CA SER A 86 -8.35 -6.96 1.15
C SER A 86 -7.35 -7.31 0.07
N ARG A 87 -6.66 -6.30 -0.48
CA ARG A 87 -5.68 -6.43 -1.58
C ARG A 87 -4.26 -6.44 -1.05
N ALA A 88 -3.98 -5.59 -0.06
CA ALA A 88 -2.68 -5.58 0.60
C ALA A 88 -2.78 -5.06 2.02
N ARG A 89 -1.79 -5.43 2.83
CA ARG A 89 -1.53 -4.83 4.13
C ARG A 89 -0.22 -4.08 4.06
N LEU A 90 -0.31 -2.76 4.14
CA LEU A 90 0.80 -1.83 4.07
C LEU A 90 1.15 -1.32 5.46
N TYR A 91 2.41 -0.97 5.67
CA TYR A 91 2.90 -0.38 6.90
C TYR A 91 3.87 0.76 6.57
N GLY A 92 3.85 1.79 7.41
CA GLY A 92 4.79 2.89 7.35
C GLY A 92 5.29 3.26 8.74
N THR A 93 6.38 4.00 8.78
CA THR A 93 6.81 4.72 9.99
C THR A 93 5.91 5.93 10.16
N LYS A 94 5.40 6.15 11.38
CA LYS A 94 4.66 7.37 11.69
C LYS A 94 5.57 8.55 11.35
N VAL A 95 5.17 9.40 10.40
CA VAL A 95 5.79 10.72 10.28
C VAL A 95 5.49 11.37 11.62
N SER A 96 6.52 11.60 12.43
CA SER A 96 6.41 12.45 13.61
C SER A 96 5.89 13.77 13.09
N GLY A 97 4.60 14.03 13.25
CA GLY A 97 4.05 15.33 12.93
C GLY A 97 4.83 16.34 13.74
N GLU A 98 5.54 17.25 13.07
CA GLU A 98 5.97 18.49 13.69
C GLU A 98 4.72 19.10 14.37
N PRO A 99 4.78 19.43 15.67
CA PRO A 99 3.70 20.16 16.28
C PRO A 99 3.61 21.50 15.55
N SER A 100 2.50 21.74 14.84
CA SER A 100 2.17 23.04 14.29
C SER A 100 2.15 24.04 15.45
N SER A 101 3.25 24.76 15.63
CA SER A 101 3.38 25.91 16.51
C SER A 101 2.35 26.94 16.07
N SER A 102 1.19 26.96 16.73
CA SER A 102 0.31 28.12 16.72
C SER A 102 1.03 29.26 17.46
N ARG A 103 1.79 30.08 16.74
CA ARG A 103 2.11 31.43 17.23
C ARG A 103 0.93 32.33 16.87
N ARG A 104 0.17 32.70 17.91
CA ARG A 104 -0.55 33.96 17.95
C ARG A 104 0.44 35.09 18.15
#